data_AF-A0A8I1RE97-F1
#
_entry.id   AF-A0A8I1RE97-F1
#
_cell.length_a   1.000
_cell.length_b   1.000
_cell.length_c   1.000
_cell.angle_alpha   90.00
_cell.angle_beta   90.00
_cell.angle_gamma   90.00
#
_symmetry.space_group_name_H-M   'P 1'
#
loop_
_entity.id
_entity.type
_entity.pdbx_description
1 polymer ?
#
loop_
_entity_poly.entity_id
_entity_poly.type
_entity_poly.pdbx_seq_one_letter_code
_entity_poly.pdbx_strand_id
1 'polypeptide(L)' 'MALPVKAVAAPANDPGELSLADLARRILAREIRPRVADIRRLAEAVLAAEEKRARKKAGARKPGKKRKLAKIPGQKGKK' A
#
# COMPACT_ATOMS: atom_id res chain seq x y z
N MET A 1 13.79 -28.26 46.20
CA MET A 1 14.09 -28.64 44.80
C MET A 1 13.16 -27.85 43.90
N ALA A 2 13.66 -26.80 43.25
CA ALA A 2 12.87 -25.98 42.34
C ALA A 2 13.04 -26.51 40.92
N LEU A 3 11.94 -26.96 40.30
CA LEU A 3 11.93 -27.34 38.89
C LEU A 3 11.87 -26.06 38.05
N PRO A 4 12.72 -25.90 37.02
CA PRO A 4 12.55 -24.81 36.08
C PRO A 4 11.32 -25.11 35.22
N VAL A 5 10.26 -24.32 35.41
CA VAL A 5 9.14 -24.27 34.48
C VAL A 5 9.68 -23.84 33.12
N LYS A 6 9.77 -24.80 32.20
CA LYS A 6 10.09 -24.57 30.79
C LYS A 6 9.04 -23.60 30.25
N ALA A 7 9.44 -22.35 30.06
CA ALA A 7 8.61 -21.34 29.43
C ALA A 7 8.24 -21.88 28.04
N VAL A 8 6.99 -22.33 27.90
CA VAL A 8 6.40 -22.61 26.60
C VAL A 8 6.28 -21.25 25.94
N ALA A 9 7.26 -20.95 25.07
CA ALA A 9 7.17 -19.82 24.18
C ALA A 9 5.87 -19.98 23.40
N ALA A 10 4.86 -19.16 23.72
CA ALA A 10 3.72 -18.93 22.86
C ALA A 10 4.25 -18.71 21.43
N PRO A 11 3.57 -19.19 20.38
CA PRO A 11 4.07 -19.05 19.02
C PRO A 11 4.40 -17.58 18.83
N ALA A 12 5.70 -17.29 18.78
CA ALA A 12 6.18 -15.98 18.43
C ALA A 12 5.69 -15.83 17.01
N ASN A 13 4.56 -15.14 16.84
CA ASN A 13 4.11 -14.70 15.52
C ASN A 13 5.22 -13.75 15.08
N ASP A 14 6.25 -14.31 14.45
CA ASP A 14 7.44 -13.58 14.05
C ASP A 14 6.96 -12.41 13.19
N PRO A 15 7.16 -11.15 13.64
CA PRO A 15 6.58 -10.00 12.97
C PRO A 15 7.02 -9.86 11.50
N GLY A 16 8.12 -10.53 11.14
CA GLY A 16 8.64 -10.63 9.79
C GLY A 16 7.73 -11.40 8.82
N GLU A 17 6.88 -12.30 9.30
CA GLU A 17 5.94 -13.07 8.46
C GLU A 17 4.61 -12.35 8.24
N LEU A 18 4.34 -11.28 9.00
CA LEU A 18 3.10 -10.52 8.89
C LEU A 18 3.05 -9.73 7.58
N SER A 19 1.85 -9.66 6.99
CA SER A 19 1.56 -8.71 5.92
C SER A 19 1.76 -7.28 6.44
N LEU A 20 2.10 -6.33 5.56
CA LEU A 20 2.29 -4.92 5.95
C LEU A 20 1.03 -4.33 6.62
N ALA A 21 -0.15 -4.75 6.17
CA ALA A 21 -1.42 -4.30 6.71
C ALA A 21 -1.68 -4.88 8.11
N ASP A 22 -1.38 -6.16 8.33
CA ASP A 22 -1.51 -6.80 9.64
C ASP A 22 -0.50 -6.27 10.64
N LEU A 23 0.74 -6.06 10.20
CA LEU A 23 1.79 -5.43 10.99
C LEU A 23 1.33 -4.04 11.46
N ALA A 24 0.81 -3.21 10.56
CA ALA A 24 0.30 -1.88 10.89
C ALA A 24 -0.89 -1.94 11.88
N ARG A 25 -1.86 -2.82 11.64
CA ARG A 25 -3.02 -3.02 12.52
C ARG A 25 -2.59 -3.36 13.95
N ARG A 26 -1.68 -4.32 14.10
CA ARG A 26 -1.21 -4.79 15.41
C ARG A 26 -0.34 -3.76 16.14
N ILE A 27 0.47 -2.97 15.42
CA ILE A 27 1.22 -1.85 16.01
C ILE A 27 0.26 -0.79 16.57
N LEU A 28 -0.78 -0.42 15.81
CA LEU A 28 -1.77 0.55 16.24
C LEU A 28 -2.58 0.06 17.44
N ALA A 29 -2.93 -1.23 17.46
CA ALA A 29 -3.56 -1.89 18.60
C ALA A 29 -2.62 -2.07 19.81
N ARG A 30 -1.32 -1.72 19.67
CA ARG A 30 -0.27 -1.88 20.70
C ARG A 30 -0.07 -3.34 21.14
N GLU A 31 -0.47 -4.30 20.30
CA GLU A 31 -0.30 -5.73 20.56
C GLU A 31 1.16 -6.17 20.38
N ILE A 32 1.92 -5.44 19.58
CA ILE A 32 3.33 -5.71 19.31
C ILE A 32 4.17 -4.44 19.51
N ARG A 33 5.40 -4.62 19.99
CA ARG A 33 6.42 -3.57 20.00
C ARG A 33 7.22 -3.64 18.70
N PRO A 34 7.09 -2.67 17.79
CA PRO A 34 7.79 -2.71 16.51
C PRO A 34 9.30 -2.56 16.71
N ARG A 35 10.07 -3.34 15.95
CA ARG A 35 11.52 -3.18 15.85
C ARG A 35 11.88 -2.18 14.75
N VAL A 36 13.14 -1.74 14.73
CA VAL A 36 13.64 -0.83 13.69
C VAL A 36 13.44 -1.40 12.28
N ALA A 37 13.60 -2.72 12.10
CA ALA A 37 13.36 -3.38 10.81
C ALA A 37 11.91 -3.25 10.33
N ASP A 38 10.94 -3.39 11.24
CA ASP A 38 9.51 -3.26 10.94
C ASP A 38 9.16 -1.84 10.52
N ILE A 39 9.74 -0.86 11.21
CA ILE A 39 9.57 0.57 10.91
C ILE A 39 10.13 0.90 9.53
N ARG A 40 11.35 0.44 9.20
CA ARG A 40 11.96 0.65 7.88
C ARG A 40 11.08 0.05 6.77
N ARG A 41 10.61 -1.19 6.97
CA ARG A 41 9.74 -1.88 6.02
C ARG A 41 8.42 -1.11 5.77
N LEU A 42 7.81 -0.58 6.83
CA LEU A 42 6.61 0.27 6.70
C LEU A 42 6.91 1.59 5.98
N ALA A 43 8.04 2.24 6.30
CA ALA A 43 8.43 3.50 5.67
C ALA A 43 8.67 3.33 4.15
N GLU A 44 9.38 2.28 3.74
CA GLU A 44 9.58 1.93 2.33
C GLU A 44 8.25 1.68 1.61
N ALA A 45 7.33 0.96 2.25
CA ALA A 45 6.01 0.69 1.68
C ALA A 45 5.18 1.98 1.48
N VAL A 46 5.27 2.94 2.40
CA VAL A 46 4.59 4.24 2.30
C VAL A 46 5.17 5.04 1.14
N LEU A 47 6.50 5.13 1.03
CA LEU A 47 7.15 5.84 -0.08
C LEU A 47 6.80 5.21 -1.44
N ALA A 48 6.81 3.88 -1.53
CA ALA A 48 6.41 3.17 -2.75
C ALA A 48 4.92 3.39 -3.09
N ALA A 49 4.04 3.49 -2.09
CA ALA A 49 2.62 3.78 -2.30
C ALA A 49 2.40 5.21 -2.80
N GLU A 50 3.11 6.18 -2.24
CA GLU A 50 3.08 7.59 -2.67
C GLU A 50 3.62 7.74 -4.10
N GLU A 51 4.71 7.05 -4.44
CA GLU A 51 5.24 7.04 -5.81
C GLU A 51 4.22 6.45 -6.80
N LYS A 52 3.57 5.33 -6.45
CA LYS A 52 2.50 4.74 -7.27
C LYS A 52 1.33 5.71 -7.45
N ARG A 53 0.93 6.43 -6.40
CA ARG A 53 -0.12 7.46 -6.47
C ARG A 53 0.29 8.62 -7.35
N ALA A 54 1.52 9.11 -7.24
CA ALA A 54 2.07 10.17 -8.08
C ALA A 54 2.11 9.75 -9.56
N ARG A 55 2.60 8.54 -9.87
CA ARG A 55 2.61 7.98 -11.22
C ARG A 55 1.19 7.84 -11.81
N LYS A 56 0.20 7.39 -11.01
CA LYS A 56 -1.21 7.36 -11.45
C LYS A 56 -1.76 8.77 -11.78
N LYS A 57 -1.45 9.77 -10.95
CA LYS A 57 -1.86 11.17 -11.20
C LYS A 57 -1.16 11.76 -12.43
N ALA A 58 0.12 11.44 -12.66
CA ALA A 58 0.86 11.86 -13.84
C ALA A 58 0.33 11.22 -15.13
N GLY A 59 -0.06 9.93 -15.08
CA GLY A 59 -0.67 9.22 -16.21
C GLY A 59 -2.03 9.79 -16.64
N ALA A 60 -2.77 10.42 -15.73
CA ALA A 60 -4.04 11.07 -16.01
C ALA A 60 -3.90 12.41 -16.79
N ARG A 61 -2.69 12.99 -16.87
CA ARG A 61 -2.40 14.22 -17.62
C ARG A 61 -1.99 13.99 -19.08
N LYS A 62 -1.98 12.75 -19.60
CA LYS A 62 -1.86 12.56 -21.04
C LYS A 62 -3.06 13.23 -21.71
N PRO A 63 -2.86 14.19 -22.65
CA PRO A 63 -3.98 14.78 -23.37
C PRO A 63 -4.67 13.63 -24.08
N GLY A 64 -5.86 13.27 -23.59
CA GLY A 64 -6.70 12.26 -24.20
C GLY A 64 -6.77 12.60 -25.68
N LYS A 65 -6.28 11.68 -26.52
CA LYS A 65 -6.35 11.73 -27.98
C LYS A 65 -7.67 12.38 -28.34
N LYS A 66 -7.65 13.62 -28.88
CA LYS A 66 -8.85 14.42 -29.18
C LYS A 66 -9.87 13.47 -29.80
N ARG A 67 -10.84 13.02 -29.00
CA ARG A 67 -11.93 12.21 -29.52
C ARG A 67 -12.67 13.18 -30.40
N LYS A 68 -12.52 13.03 -31.72
CA LYS A 68 -13.32 13.76 -32.70
C LYS A 68 -14.75 13.56 -32.23
N LEU A 69 -15.39 14.64 -31.77
CA LEU A 69 -16.81 14.64 -31.44
C LEU A 69 -17.49 13.94 -32.61
N ALA A 70 -18.21 12.84 -32.33
CA ALA A 70 -18.78 12.02 -33.39
C ALA A 70 -19.58 12.93 -34.32
N LYS A 71 -19.22 12.94 -35.60
CA LYS A 71 -19.85 13.81 -36.58
C LYS A 71 -21.32 13.41 -36.64
N ILE A 72 -22.22 14.28 -36.20
CA ILE A 72 -23.66 14.01 -36.23
C ILE A 72 -24.04 13.78 -37.71
N PRO A 73 -24.66 12.64 -38.07
CA PRO A 73 -25.09 12.39 -39.43
C PRO A 73 -26.04 13.52 -39.87
N GLY A 74 -25.66 14.28 -40.90
CA GLY A 74 -26.47 15.39 -41.44
C GLY A 74 -25.89 16.80 -41.28
N GLN A 75 -24.86 17.03 -40.46
CA GLN A 75 -24.19 18.34 -40.43
C GLN A 75 -23.23 18.50 -41.62
N LYS A 76 -23.74 19.07 -42.72
CA LYS A 76 -22.91 19.64 -43.79
C LYS A 76 -22.36 20.98 -43.28
N GLY A 77 -21.04 21.07 -43.13
CA GLY A 77 -20.37 22.35 -42.91
C GLY A 77 -20.70 23.28 -44.07
N LYS A 78 -21.29 24.44 -43.78
CA LYS A 78 -21.41 25.51 -44.77
C LYS A 78 -20.00 26.00 -45.11
N LYS A 79 -19.75 26.16 -46.41
CA LYS A 79 -18.50 26.69 -46.97
C LYS A 79 -18.23 28.08 -46.45
#